data_AF-A0A8J6PPW9-F1
#
_entry.id   AF-A0A8J6PPW9-F1
#
_cell.length_a   1.000
_cell.length_b   1.000
_cell.length_c   1.000
_cell.angle_alpha   90.00
_cell.angle_beta   90.00
_cell.angle_gamma   90.00
#
_symmetry.space_group_name_H-M   'P 1'
#
loop_
_entity.id
_entity.type
_entity.pdbx_description
1 polymer ?
#
loop_
_entity_poly.entity_id
_entity_poly.type
_entity_poly.pdbx_seq_one_letter_code
_entity_poly.pdbx_strand_id
1 'polypeptide(L)'
;MTVTQAPEGKPGADIEYLRTDPDLPPVGVIDRSPITPAKKAIFAVIALLGAVAWAVIAFVRGENVSSVWFVIAAICTYVIAYRFYARLIEYKVVKPRDDIATTAELMENGKDYMPMDRRVLFGHHFAAIAGAGPLVGPVLAAQMGYLPGTIWIIVGVVFAGAVQDFLVLWASNKRRGRSLGQMARDELGTFGGAAAMVGVFVIMIILLAVLALVVVNALAESPWGVFSLAMTVPIALFMGVYLRYLRPGKVAEVSLIGFVLLLLAIISGGWVADTGWGDSWFTLSKVTIAWLLIGYGFAASVLPVWLLLAPRDYLSTFMKIGTIALLAVGILVARPDMQMPAVTPFAHAGNGPAFAGSLFPFLFITIACGALSGFHALISSGTTPKLLEKESQTRMIGYGGMLTESFVAVMALITACILDPHLYFAMN
;
A
#
# COMPACT_ATOMS: atom_id res chain seq x y z
N MET A 1 -4.83 -16.70 25.94
CA MET A 1 -5.61 -15.52 25.53
C MET A 1 -6.58 -15.22 26.65
N THR A 2 -6.36 -14.13 27.36
CA THR A 2 -7.23 -13.68 28.46
C THR A 2 -8.18 -12.63 27.91
N VAL A 3 -9.48 -12.91 28.02
CA VAL A 3 -10.53 -11.95 27.72
C VAL A 3 -10.78 -11.15 28.99
N THR A 4 -10.59 -9.83 28.93
CA THR A 4 -10.94 -8.93 30.03
C THR A 4 -12.02 -7.98 29.56
N GLN A 5 -13.17 -8.03 30.22
CA GLN A 5 -14.23 -7.05 30.03
C GLN A 5 -13.93 -5.81 30.87
N ALA A 6 -14.32 -4.63 30.39
CA ALA A 6 -14.33 -3.44 31.22
C ALA A 6 -15.26 -3.68 32.43
N PRO A 7 -14.90 -3.23 33.65
CA PRO A 7 -15.70 -3.48 34.85
C PRO A 7 -17.15 -3.00 34.68
N GLU A 8 -18.10 -3.84 35.09
CA GLU A 8 -19.54 -3.58 34.99
C GLU A 8 -19.90 -2.21 35.60
N GLY A 9 -20.69 -1.42 34.86
CA GLY A 9 -21.20 -0.12 35.31
C GLY A 9 -20.41 1.13 34.87
N LYS A 10 -19.36 1.01 34.05
CA LYS A 10 -18.63 2.16 33.45
C LYS A 10 -18.85 2.26 31.93
N PRO A 11 -18.68 3.46 31.30
CA PRO A 11 -18.73 3.59 29.85
C PRO A 11 -17.66 2.69 29.21
N GLY A 12 -18.09 1.67 28.45
CA GLY A 12 -17.18 0.68 27.84
C GLY A 12 -17.50 -0.79 28.13
N ALA A 13 -18.61 -1.12 28.79
CA ALA A 13 -19.02 -2.52 29.03
C ALA A 13 -19.14 -3.37 27.73
N ASP A 14 -19.37 -2.73 26.58
CA ASP A 14 -19.43 -3.38 25.26
C ASP A 14 -18.05 -3.55 24.57
N ILE A 15 -16.97 -3.18 25.26
CA ILE A 15 -15.60 -3.20 24.74
C ILE A 15 -14.84 -4.36 25.37
N GLU A 16 -14.53 -5.37 24.56
CA GLU A 16 -13.77 -6.54 24.97
C GLU A 16 -12.32 -6.38 24.53
N TYR A 17 -11.39 -6.49 25.49
CA TYR A 17 -9.96 -6.42 25.23
C TYR A 17 -9.37 -7.82 25.15
N LEU A 18 -8.85 -8.16 23.98
CA LEU A 18 -8.14 -9.40 23.74
C LEU A 18 -6.66 -9.19 24.13
N ARG A 19 -6.18 -9.96 25.10
CA ARG A 19 -4.77 -9.97 25.51
C ARG A 19 -4.16 -11.36 25.30
N THR A 20 -2.97 -11.38 24.72
CA THR A 20 -2.09 -12.56 24.73
C THR A 20 -1.35 -12.67 26.06
N ASP A 21 -0.90 -11.53 26.61
CA ASP A 21 -0.24 -11.39 27.90
C ASP A 21 -0.94 -10.28 28.73
N PRO A 22 -1.26 -10.50 30.02
CA PRO A 22 -1.87 -9.49 30.89
C PRO A 22 -1.09 -8.19 31.00
N ASP A 23 0.25 -8.24 30.95
CA ASP A 23 1.14 -7.09 31.17
C ASP A 23 1.41 -6.31 29.88
N LEU A 24 0.97 -6.83 28.73
CA LEU A 24 1.10 -6.17 27.43
C LEU A 24 -0.18 -5.44 27.01
N PRO A 25 -0.07 -4.41 26.15
CA PRO A 25 -1.23 -3.78 25.55
C PRO A 25 -2.13 -4.79 24.83
N PRO A 26 -3.45 -4.58 24.80
CA PRO A 26 -4.37 -5.50 24.14
C PRO A 26 -4.07 -5.64 22.64
N VAL A 27 -3.97 -6.90 22.18
CA VAL A 27 -3.73 -7.27 20.79
C VAL A 27 -4.98 -7.06 19.91
N GLY A 28 -6.15 -7.02 20.53
CA GLY A 28 -7.43 -6.75 19.86
C GLY A 28 -8.42 -6.01 20.78
N VAL A 29 -9.28 -5.20 20.16
CA VAL A 29 -10.39 -4.52 20.84
C VAL A 29 -11.65 -4.82 20.05
N ILE A 30 -12.57 -5.58 20.64
CA ILE A 30 -13.89 -5.82 20.05
C ILE A 30 -14.83 -4.81 20.68
N ASP A 31 -15.04 -3.70 19.97
CA ASP A 31 -16.04 -2.69 20.35
C ASP A 31 -17.38 -3.03 19.68
N ARG A 32 -18.32 -3.53 20.48
CA ARG A 32 -19.70 -3.81 20.04
C ARG A 32 -20.65 -2.64 20.29
N SER A 33 -20.15 -1.50 20.79
CA SER A 33 -20.99 -0.36 21.11
C SER A 33 -21.68 0.19 19.86
N PRO A 34 -22.98 0.53 19.95
CA PRO A 34 -23.68 1.21 18.87
C PRO A 34 -23.02 2.57 18.59
N ILE A 35 -23.02 2.98 17.33
CA ILE A 35 -22.46 4.29 16.94
C ILE A 35 -23.25 5.38 17.66
N THR A 36 -22.56 6.12 18.53
CA THR A 36 -23.15 7.25 19.27
C THR A 36 -23.68 8.32 18.30
N PRO A 37 -24.71 9.10 18.68
CA PRO A 37 -25.21 10.19 17.84
C PRO A 37 -24.13 11.17 17.41
N ALA A 38 -23.17 11.49 18.30
CA ALA A 38 -22.02 12.33 17.98
C ALA A 38 -21.14 11.72 16.87
N LYS A 39 -20.82 10.42 16.95
CA LYS A 39 -20.07 9.73 15.89
C LYS A 39 -20.86 9.71 14.57
N LYS A 40 -22.19 9.53 14.61
CA LYS A 40 -23.04 9.61 13.40
C LYS A 40 -22.98 11.01 12.77
N ALA A 41 -23.05 12.07 13.58
CA ALA A 41 -22.92 13.44 13.09
C ALA A 41 -21.55 13.69 12.44
N ILE A 42 -20.46 13.19 13.03
CA ILE A 42 -19.11 13.29 12.44
C ILE A 42 -19.07 12.62 11.06
N PHE A 43 -19.57 11.38 10.94
CA PHE A 43 -19.59 10.71 9.63
C PHE A 43 -20.52 11.40 8.62
N ALA A 44 -21.62 12.00 9.08
CA ALA A 44 -22.49 12.80 8.21
C ALA A 44 -21.78 14.05 7.68
N VAL A 45 -21.00 14.74 8.52
CA VAL A 45 -20.17 15.88 8.10
C VAL A 45 -19.09 15.44 7.11
N ILE A 46 -18.40 14.33 7.36
CA ILE A 46 -17.40 13.78 6.42
C ILE A 46 -18.06 13.43 5.09
N ALA A 47 -19.26 12.83 5.11
CA ALA A 47 -20.00 12.51 3.90
C ALA A 47 -20.43 13.76 3.12
N LEU A 48 -20.89 14.79 3.82
CA LEU A 48 -21.26 16.07 3.20
C LEU A 48 -20.04 16.76 2.58
N LEU A 49 -18.91 16.81 3.29
CA LEU A 49 -17.65 17.36 2.77
C LEU A 49 -17.18 16.60 1.54
N GLY A 50 -17.22 15.27 1.57
CA GLY A 50 -16.90 14.43 0.42
C GLY A 50 -17.83 14.68 -0.76
N ALA A 51 -19.14 14.80 -0.52
CA ALA A 51 -20.12 15.09 -1.56
C ALA A 51 -19.90 16.46 -2.21
N VAL A 52 -19.60 17.49 -1.41
CA VAL A 52 -19.24 18.82 -1.91
C VAL A 52 -17.96 18.75 -2.72
N ALA A 53 -16.92 18.06 -2.24
CA ALA A 53 -15.66 17.92 -2.97
C ALA A 53 -15.86 17.24 -4.33
N TRP A 54 -16.63 16.15 -4.38
CA TRP A 54 -17.00 15.50 -5.64
C TRP A 54 -17.82 16.41 -6.55
N ALA A 55 -18.77 17.16 -6.02
CA ALA A 55 -19.57 18.11 -6.81
C ALA A 55 -18.69 19.21 -7.42
N VAL A 56 -17.72 19.74 -6.67
CA VAL A 56 -16.77 20.72 -7.17
C VAL A 56 -15.92 20.14 -8.30
N ILE A 57 -15.30 18.98 -8.09
CA ILE A 57 -14.48 18.29 -9.11
C ILE A 57 -15.31 18.00 -10.38
N ALA A 58 -16.56 17.55 -10.20
CA ALA A 58 -17.41 17.09 -11.28
C ALA A 58 -18.12 18.21 -12.05
N PHE A 59 -18.48 19.33 -11.44
CA PHE A 59 -19.35 20.34 -12.06
C PHE A 59 -18.73 21.71 -12.24
N VAL A 60 -17.71 22.09 -11.46
CA VAL A 60 -17.04 23.38 -11.68
C VAL A 60 -16.29 23.31 -13.01
N ARG A 61 -16.63 24.23 -13.91
CA ARG A 61 -16.05 24.37 -15.25
C ARG A 61 -15.77 25.86 -15.48
N GLY A 62 -14.61 26.17 -16.06
CA GLY A 62 -14.23 27.55 -16.43
C GLY A 62 -13.25 28.24 -15.47
N GLU A 63 -13.07 27.73 -14.26
CA GLU A 63 -11.98 28.08 -13.35
C GLU A 63 -11.16 26.83 -13.03
N ASN A 64 -9.85 26.97 -12.85
CA ASN A 64 -9.01 25.84 -12.47
C ASN A 64 -9.45 25.31 -11.10
N VAL A 65 -9.69 24.01 -11.01
CA VAL A 65 -10.12 23.40 -9.75
C VAL A 65 -8.91 23.24 -8.84
N SER A 66 -9.00 23.75 -7.61
CA SER A 66 -7.94 23.54 -6.62
C SER A 66 -7.76 22.05 -6.32
N SER A 67 -6.51 21.59 -6.33
CA SER A 67 -6.10 20.22 -5.97
C SER A 67 -6.57 19.77 -4.58
N VAL A 68 -6.84 20.71 -3.66
CA VAL A 68 -7.37 20.44 -2.31
C VAL A 68 -8.64 19.60 -2.35
N TRP A 69 -9.53 19.85 -3.32
CA TRP A 69 -10.79 19.11 -3.44
C TRP A 69 -10.56 17.62 -3.70
N PHE A 70 -9.51 17.26 -4.43
CA PHE A 70 -9.16 15.87 -4.74
C PHE A 70 -8.67 15.13 -3.49
N VAL A 71 -7.84 15.80 -2.68
CA VAL A 71 -7.38 15.27 -1.38
C VAL A 71 -8.56 15.04 -0.44
N ILE A 72 -9.48 16.02 -0.34
CA ILE A 72 -10.68 15.91 0.50
C ILE A 72 -11.61 14.81 0.00
N ALA A 73 -11.88 14.75 -1.30
CA ALA A 73 -12.72 13.72 -1.91
C ALA A 73 -12.18 12.32 -1.61
N ALA A 74 -10.88 12.09 -1.83
CA ALA A 74 -10.23 10.82 -1.55
C ALA A 74 -10.34 10.43 -0.07
N ILE A 75 -9.91 11.31 0.85
CA ILE A 75 -9.93 11.02 2.30
C ILE A 75 -11.35 10.75 2.79
N CYS A 76 -12.32 11.59 2.42
CA CYS A 76 -13.71 11.42 2.85
C CYS A 76 -14.29 10.09 2.33
N THR A 77 -14.09 9.78 1.04
CA THR A 77 -14.55 8.53 0.46
C THR A 77 -13.88 7.31 1.11
N TYR A 78 -12.58 7.33 1.35
CA TYR A 78 -11.85 6.22 1.98
C TYR A 78 -12.27 5.99 3.43
N VAL A 79 -12.45 7.05 4.22
CA VAL A 79 -12.93 6.95 5.61
C VAL A 79 -14.33 6.31 5.66
N ILE A 80 -15.23 6.73 4.77
CA ILE A 80 -16.59 6.18 4.67
C ILE A 80 -16.54 4.72 4.20
N ALA A 81 -15.79 4.43 3.13
CA ALA A 81 -15.64 3.09 2.59
C ALA A 81 -15.09 2.11 3.62
N TYR A 82 -13.99 2.47 4.30
CA TYR A 82 -13.40 1.65 5.36
C TYR A 82 -14.35 1.43 6.53
N ARG A 83 -15.13 2.46 6.90
CA ARG A 83 -16.02 2.38 8.07
C ARG A 83 -17.28 1.56 7.81
N PHE A 84 -17.88 1.71 6.64
CA PHE A 84 -19.19 1.14 6.33
C PHE A 84 -19.10 -0.02 5.36
N TYR A 85 -18.43 0.15 4.22
CA TYR A 85 -18.40 -0.87 3.17
C TYR A 85 -17.45 -2.03 3.50
N ALA A 86 -16.22 -1.75 3.96
CA ALA A 86 -15.30 -2.80 4.41
C ALA A 86 -15.88 -3.59 5.59
N ARG A 87 -16.60 -2.92 6.51
CA ARG A 87 -17.30 -3.57 7.62
C ARG A 87 -18.52 -4.38 7.17
N LEU A 88 -19.23 -3.93 6.14
CA LEU A 88 -20.31 -4.70 5.53
C LEU A 88 -19.78 -6.03 4.97
N ILE A 89 -18.66 -5.99 4.24
CA ILE A 89 -17.97 -7.18 3.71
C ILE A 89 -17.50 -8.07 4.85
N GLU A 90 -16.87 -7.49 5.87
CA GLU A 90 -16.43 -8.20 7.07
C GLU A 90 -17.59 -8.94 7.75
N TYR A 91 -18.75 -8.30 7.91
CA TYR A 91 -19.90 -8.88 8.59
C TYR A 91 -20.68 -9.89 7.74
N LYS A 92 -20.85 -9.62 6.44
CA LYS A 92 -21.69 -10.46 5.56
C LYS A 92 -20.92 -11.63 4.95
N VAL A 93 -19.65 -11.44 4.62
CA VAL A 93 -18.85 -12.41 3.85
C VAL A 93 -17.78 -13.06 4.73
N VAL A 94 -16.85 -12.26 5.25
CA VAL A 94 -15.60 -12.75 5.86
C VAL A 94 -15.84 -13.41 7.21
N LYS A 95 -16.65 -12.78 8.07
CA LYS A 95 -16.99 -13.20 9.44
C LYS A 95 -15.75 -13.72 10.19
N PRO A 96 -14.75 -12.84 10.42
CA PRO A 96 -13.46 -13.26 10.95
C PRO A 96 -13.61 -13.91 12.33
N ARG A 97 -12.83 -14.97 12.56
CA ARG A 97 -12.83 -15.75 13.81
C ARG A 97 -11.47 -15.69 14.48
N ASP A 98 -11.36 -14.81 15.46
CA ASP A 98 -10.13 -14.62 16.26
C ASP A 98 -9.97 -15.69 17.35
N ASP A 99 -10.98 -16.54 17.54
CA ASP A 99 -10.98 -17.71 18.43
C ASP A 99 -10.30 -18.94 17.79
N ILE A 100 -9.99 -18.90 16.50
CA ILE A 100 -9.26 -19.94 15.79
C ILE A 100 -7.84 -19.46 15.50
N ALA A 101 -6.87 -20.36 15.65
CA ALA A 101 -5.51 -20.11 15.25
C ALA A 101 -5.39 -19.85 13.74
N THR A 102 -4.69 -18.78 13.38
CA THR A 102 -4.44 -18.41 11.98
C THR A 102 -3.45 -19.36 11.31
N THR A 103 -3.30 -19.26 9.98
CA THR A 103 -2.29 -20.05 9.27
C THR A 103 -0.88 -19.78 9.80
N ALA A 104 -0.57 -18.53 10.15
CA ALA A 104 0.73 -18.16 10.69
C ALA A 104 1.02 -18.89 12.02
N GLU A 105 0.01 -18.98 12.89
CA GLU A 105 0.11 -19.65 14.20
C GLU A 105 0.15 -21.19 14.05
N LEU A 106 -0.69 -21.76 13.18
CA LEU A 106 -0.79 -23.22 12.99
C LEU A 106 0.43 -23.86 12.33
N MET A 107 1.10 -23.11 11.43
CA MET A 107 2.22 -23.62 10.63
C MET A 107 3.54 -22.95 10.98
N GLU A 108 3.63 -22.31 12.15
CA GLU A 108 4.80 -21.55 12.57
C GLU A 108 6.08 -22.39 12.42
N ASN A 109 7.02 -21.88 11.60
CA ASN A 109 8.27 -22.58 11.29
C ASN A 109 9.51 -21.69 11.48
N GLY A 110 9.33 -20.47 11.98
CA GLY A 110 10.41 -19.51 12.21
C GLY A 110 11.12 -19.02 10.93
N LYS A 111 10.56 -19.30 9.75
CA LYS A 111 11.11 -18.90 8.45
C LYS A 111 10.07 -18.18 7.59
N ASP A 112 9.08 -18.93 7.10
CA ASP A 112 8.06 -18.46 6.16
C ASP A 112 6.71 -18.20 6.85
N TYR A 113 6.43 -18.95 7.92
CA TYR A 113 5.23 -18.82 8.74
C TYR A 113 5.65 -18.35 10.13
N MET A 114 5.20 -17.15 10.49
CA MET A 114 5.51 -16.55 11.78
C MET A 114 4.52 -15.41 12.06
N PRO A 115 3.69 -15.50 13.11
CA PRO A 115 2.80 -14.41 13.50
C PRO A 115 3.58 -13.12 13.77
N MET A 116 3.12 -12.01 13.19
CA MET A 116 3.72 -10.68 13.34
C MET A 116 2.72 -9.68 13.90
N ASP A 117 3.22 -8.67 14.61
CA ASP A 117 2.41 -7.54 15.06
C ASP A 117 1.71 -6.90 13.85
N ARG A 118 0.41 -6.61 14.02
CA ARG A 118 -0.44 -6.05 12.96
C ARG A 118 0.10 -4.79 12.29
N ARG A 119 0.89 -3.97 12.99
CA ARG A 119 1.48 -2.72 12.46
C ARG A 119 2.66 -3.03 11.56
N VAL A 120 3.50 -3.97 11.98
CA VAL A 120 4.62 -4.48 11.17
C VAL A 120 4.08 -5.17 9.93
N LEU A 121 3.08 -6.02 10.09
CA LEU A 121 2.45 -6.73 8.97
C LEU A 121 1.70 -5.78 8.03
N PHE A 122 1.01 -4.75 8.56
CA PHE A 122 0.43 -3.70 7.73
C PHE A 122 1.49 -3.01 6.88
N GLY A 123 2.63 -2.63 7.48
CA GLY A 123 3.71 -2.02 6.72
C GLY A 123 4.37 -2.96 5.72
N HIS A 124 4.59 -4.23 6.10
CA HIS A 124 5.07 -5.27 5.18
C HIS A 124 4.14 -5.39 3.96
N HIS A 125 2.85 -5.56 4.22
CA HIS A 125 1.84 -5.70 3.18
C HIS A 125 1.76 -4.44 2.30
N PHE A 126 1.58 -3.27 2.92
CA PHE A 126 1.50 -1.98 2.23
C PHE A 126 2.73 -1.70 1.38
N ALA A 127 3.94 -1.89 1.91
CA ALA A 127 5.15 -1.62 1.16
C ALA A 127 5.36 -2.60 0.00
N ALA A 128 4.87 -3.84 0.13
CA ALA A 128 4.89 -4.83 -0.94
C ALA A 128 3.87 -4.51 -2.05
N ILE A 129 2.70 -3.96 -1.74
CA ILE A 129 1.68 -3.60 -2.74
C ILE A 129 1.91 -2.22 -3.37
N ALA A 130 2.33 -1.23 -2.58
CA ALA A 130 2.57 0.15 -3.01
C ALA A 130 3.95 0.30 -3.66
N GLY A 131 4.15 -0.31 -4.82
CA GLY A 131 5.37 -0.21 -5.64
C GLY A 131 5.45 1.08 -6.47
N ALA A 132 6.13 1.03 -7.62
CA ALA A 132 6.15 2.14 -8.58
C ALA A 132 4.84 2.28 -9.39
N GLY A 133 4.08 1.18 -9.52
CA GLY A 133 2.81 1.13 -10.24
C GLY A 133 1.80 2.24 -9.88
N PRO A 134 1.45 2.44 -8.59
CA PRO A 134 0.51 3.49 -8.19
C PRO A 134 1.05 4.92 -8.41
N LEU A 135 2.33 5.10 -8.76
CA LEU A 135 2.88 6.41 -9.13
C LEU A 135 2.85 6.59 -10.65
N VAL A 136 3.37 5.63 -11.41
CA VAL A 136 3.55 5.73 -12.86
C VAL A 136 2.22 5.73 -13.60
N GLY A 137 1.29 4.83 -13.25
CA GLY A 137 0.01 4.69 -13.94
C GLY A 137 -0.82 5.98 -13.95
N PRO A 138 -1.11 6.58 -12.78
CA PRO A 138 -1.85 7.84 -12.70
C PRO A 138 -1.17 8.99 -13.42
N VAL A 139 0.17 9.07 -13.36
CA VAL A 139 0.93 10.10 -14.09
C VAL A 139 0.72 9.95 -15.59
N LEU A 140 0.95 8.76 -16.16
CA LEU A 140 0.75 8.52 -17.60
C LEU A 140 -0.70 8.75 -18.03
N ALA A 141 -1.66 8.40 -17.18
CA ALA A 141 -3.08 8.58 -17.43
C ALA A 141 -3.54 10.04 -17.36
N ALA A 142 -2.76 10.95 -16.77
CA ALA A 142 -3.09 12.37 -16.70
C ALA A 142 -3.31 13.00 -18.08
N GLN A 143 -2.71 12.43 -19.14
CA GLN A 143 -2.97 12.85 -20.52
C GLN A 143 -4.45 12.78 -20.91
N MET A 144 -5.26 11.94 -20.25
CA MET A 144 -6.70 11.78 -20.49
C MET A 144 -7.55 12.78 -19.66
N GLY A 145 -6.92 13.66 -18.89
CA GLY A 145 -7.55 14.59 -17.98
C GLY A 145 -7.64 14.05 -16.55
N TYR A 146 -7.88 14.94 -15.59
CA TYR A 146 -7.89 14.55 -14.18
C TYR A 146 -9.13 13.73 -13.80
N LEU A 147 -10.28 13.93 -14.47
CA LEU A 147 -11.57 13.45 -13.97
C LEU A 147 -11.73 11.93 -14.11
N PRO A 148 -11.47 11.31 -15.28
CA PRO A 148 -11.60 9.86 -15.43
C PRO A 148 -10.67 9.10 -14.48
N GLY A 149 -9.42 9.54 -14.37
CA GLY A 149 -8.42 8.93 -13.48
C GLY A 149 -8.84 9.05 -12.01
N THR A 150 -9.28 10.22 -11.57
CA THR A 150 -9.76 10.44 -10.19
C THR A 150 -10.92 9.53 -9.83
N ILE A 151 -11.91 9.40 -10.72
CA ILE A 151 -13.06 8.51 -10.52
C ILE A 151 -12.60 7.07 -10.41
N TRP A 152 -11.78 6.61 -11.34
CA TRP A 152 -11.34 5.21 -11.34
C TRP A 152 -10.46 4.86 -10.14
N ILE A 153 -9.52 5.74 -9.75
CA ILE A 153 -8.68 5.52 -8.57
C ILE A 153 -9.53 5.39 -7.32
N ILE A 154 -10.42 6.35 -7.06
CA ILE A 154 -11.17 6.40 -5.78
C ILE A 154 -12.33 5.41 -5.76
N VAL A 155 -13.12 5.31 -6.83
CA VAL A 155 -14.28 4.41 -6.88
C VAL A 155 -13.84 2.97 -7.14
N GLY A 156 -12.89 2.78 -8.06
CA GLY A 156 -12.34 1.46 -8.39
C GLY A 156 -11.69 0.79 -7.20
N VAL A 157 -10.92 1.53 -6.38
CA VAL A 157 -10.35 0.94 -5.17
C VAL A 157 -11.41 0.49 -4.17
N VAL A 158 -12.45 1.30 -3.95
CA VAL A 158 -13.45 1.03 -2.91
C VAL A 158 -14.23 -0.25 -3.21
N PHE A 159 -14.64 -0.42 -4.47
CA PHE A 159 -15.53 -1.51 -4.88
C PHE A 159 -14.82 -2.72 -5.48
N ALA A 160 -13.63 -2.55 -6.05
CA ALA A 160 -12.89 -3.62 -6.70
C ALA A 160 -11.58 -3.92 -5.97
N GLY A 161 -10.60 -3.01 -5.99
CA GLY A 161 -9.25 -3.29 -5.51
C GLY A 161 -9.17 -3.71 -4.04
N ALA A 162 -9.70 -2.89 -3.14
CA ALA A 162 -9.66 -3.17 -1.70
C ALA A 162 -10.51 -4.39 -1.31
N VAL A 163 -11.59 -4.65 -2.06
CA VAL A 163 -12.40 -5.86 -1.89
C VAL A 163 -11.62 -7.10 -2.31
N GLN A 164 -11.00 -7.08 -3.48
CA GLN A 164 -10.19 -8.17 -3.99
C GLN A 164 -9.06 -8.51 -3.02
N ASP A 165 -8.31 -7.50 -2.59
CA ASP A 165 -7.15 -7.70 -1.73
C ASP A 165 -7.53 -8.26 -0.36
N PHE A 166 -8.59 -7.72 0.24
CA PHE A 166 -9.16 -8.22 1.49
C PHE A 166 -9.66 -9.67 1.38
N LEU A 167 -10.43 -9.99 0.34
CA LEU A 167 -11.01 -11.32 0.17
C LEU A 167 -9.96 -12.38 -0.18
N VAL A 168 -8.97 -12.04 -1.01
CA VAL A 168 -7.87 -12.96 -1.35
C VAL A 168 -7.02 -13.25 -0.13
N LEU A 169 -6.72 -12.23 0.69
CA LEU A 169 -5.98 -12.40 1.94
C LEU A 169 -6.71 -13.34 2.90
N TRP A 170 -8.00 -13.10 3.11
CA TRP A 170 -8.82 -13.96 3.95
C TRP A 170 -8.92 -15.39 3.41
N ALA A 171 -9.18 -15.57 2.12
CA ALA A 171 -9.30 -16.89 1.50
C ALA A 171 -8.00 -17.68 1.58
N SER A 172 -6.85 -17.04 1.34
CA SER A 172 -5.55 -17.69 1.45
C SER A 172 -5.22 -18.05 2.90
N ASN A 173 -5.52 -17.20 3.87
CA ASN A 173 -5.35 -17.54 5.30
C ASN A 173 -6.21 -18.75 5.70
N LYS A 174 -7.41 -18.94 5.14
CA LYS A 174 -8.21 -20.15 5.38
C LYS A 174 -7.64 -21.40 4.71
N ARG A 175 -6.77 -21.22 3.71
CA ARG A 175 -6.19 -22.29 2.88
C ARG A 175 -4.69 -22.45 3.11
N ARG A 176 -4.23 -22.29 4.36
CA ARG A 176 -2.84 -22.52 4.75
C ARG A 176 -1.83 -21.64 3.99
N GLY A 177 -2.22 -20.41 3.61
CA GLY A 177 -1.34 -19.49 2.90
C GLY A 177 -1.02 -19.93 1.47
N ARG A 178 -1.96 -20.64 0.82
CA ARG A 178 -1.85 -21.04 -0.59
C ARG A 178 -1.84 -19.83 -1.50
N SER A 179 -0.93 -19.87 -2.47
CA SER A 179 -0.85 -18.87 -3.54
C SER A 179 -2.10 -18.86 -4.41
N LEU A 180 -2.35 -17.75 -5.09
CA LEU A 180 -3.49 -17.59 -6.01
C LEU A 180 -3.55 -18.71 -7.06
N GLY A 181 -2.41 -19.10 -7.64
CA GLY A 181 -2.35 -20.19 -8.63
C GLY A 181 -2.72 -21.55 -8.04
N GLN A 182 -2.32 -21.83 -6.79
CA GLN A 182 -2.72 -23.06 -6.09
C GLN A 182 -4.20 -23.05 -5.75
N MET A 183 -4.74 -21.92 -5.27
CA MET A 183 -6.17 -21.80 -5.02
C MET A 183 -6.99 -21.95 -6.32
N ALA A 184 -6.52 -21.38 -7.43
CA ALA A 184 -7.15 -21.56 -8.73
C ALA A 184 -7.14 -23.03 -9.19
N ARG A 185 -6.05 -23.78 -8.91
CA ARG A 185 -5.98 -25.22 -9.18
C ARG A 185 -6.95 -26.02 -8.32
N ASP A 186 -7.12 -25.66 -7.05
CA ASP A 186 -8.06 -26.32 -6.14
C ASP A 186 -9.52 -26.17 -6.63
N GLU A 187 -9.86 -25.03 -7.24
CA GLU A 187 -11.23 -24.71 -7.67
C GLU A 187 -11.54 -25.09 -9.13
N LEU A 188 -10.59 -24.88 -10.05
CA LEU A 188 -10.79 -25.09 -11.50
C LEU A 188 -10.26 -26.44 -12.00
N GLY A 189 -9.72 -27.26 -11.10
CA GLY A 189 -9.09 -28.53 -11.43
C GLY A 189 -7.73 -28.39 -12.11
N THR A 190 -7.19 -29.50 -12.60
CA THR A 190 -5.78 -29.59 -13.05
C THR A 190 -5.50 -28.71 -14.27
N PHE A 191 -6.39 -28.67 -15.25
CA PHE A 191 -6.19 -27.90 -16.48
C PHE A 191 -6.30 -26.39 -16.23
N GLY A 192 -7.39 -25.95 -15.58
CA GLY A 192 -7.57 -24.54 -15.20
C GLY A 192 -6.49 -24.05 -14.25
N GLY A 193 -6.08 -24.89 -13.30
CA GLY A 193 -4.96 -24.62 -12.40
C GLY A 193 -3.62 -24.49 -13.11
N ALA A 194 -3.31 -25.37 -14.05
CA ALA A 194 -2.08 -25.28 -14.85
C ALA A 194 -2.03 -24.00 -15.68
N ALA A 195 -3.12 -23.67 -16.36
CA ALA A 195 -3.25 -22.41 -17.10
C ALA A 195 -3.08 -21.19 -16.18
N ALA A 196 -3.72 -21.20 -15.01
CA ALA A 196 -3.59 -20.12 -14.03
C ALA A 196 -2.16 -19.98 -13.49
N MET A 197 -1.47 -21.08 -13.18
CA MET A 197 -0.08 -21.04 -12.71
C MET A 197 0.87 -20.51 -13.78
N VAL A 198 0.72 -20.94 -15.04
CA VAL A 198 1.53 -20.40 -16.15
C VAL A 198 1.24 -18.92 -16.36
N GLY A 199 -0.04 -18.52 -16.35
CA GLY A 199 -0.45 -17.12 -16.48
C GLY A 199 0.14 -16.24 -15.37
N VAL A 200 0.00 -16.66 -14.11
CA VAL A 200 0.58 -15.96 -12.95
C VAL A 200 2.10 -15.87 -13.07
N PHE A 201 2.77 -16.94 -13.50
CA PHE A 201 4.23 -16.94 -13.68
C PHE A 201 4.69 -15.94 -14.76
N VAL A 202 4.02 -15.90 -15.92
CA VAL A 202 4.33 -14.95 -16.99
C VAL A 202 4.07 -13.51 -16.53
N ILE A 203 2.94 -13.25 -15.88
CA ILE A 203 2.61 -11.93 -15.33
C ILE A 203 3.68 -11.49 -14.32
N MET A 204 4.12 -12.38 -13.43
CA MET A 204 5.18 -12.08 -12.46
C MET A 204 6.49 -11.68 -13.14
N ILE A 205 6.91 -12.37 -14.21
CA ILE A 205 8.13 -12.01 -14.95
C ILE A 205 8.01 -10.61 -15.54
N ILE A 206 6.89 -10.31 -16.21
CA ILE A 206 6.66 -9.01 -16.85
C ILE A 206 6.67 -7.89 -15.81
N LEU A 207 5.93 -8.08 -14.70
CA LEU A 207 5.86 -7.09 -13.63
C LEU A 207 7.22 -6.83 -12.98
N LEU A 208 7.97 -7.89 -12.67
CA LEU A 208 9.31 -7.76 -12.09
C LEU A 208 10.27 -7.07 -13.06
N ALA A 209 10.19 -7.35 -14.36
CA ALA A 209 11.03 -6.70 -15.37
C ALA A 209 10.76 -5.18 -15.43
N VAL A 210 9.49 -4.77 -15.47
CA VAL A 210 9.13 -3.34 -15.51
C VAL A 210 9.51 -2.64 -14.21
N LEU A 211 9.24 -3.24 -13.05
CA LEU A 211 9.61 -2.67 -11.75
C LEU A 211 11.13 -2.56 -11.60
N ALA A 212 11.89 -3.57 -12.02
CA ALA A 212 13.34 -3.54 -12.00
C ALA A 212 13.89 -2.43 -12.89
N LEU A 213 13.34 -2.24 -14.09
CA LEU A 213 13.73 -1.16 -15.00
C LEU A 213 13.54 0.22 -14.36
N VAL A 214 12.41 0.46 -13.70
CA VAL A 214 12.15 1.72 -12.99
C VAL A 214 13.18 1.97 -11.89
N VAL A 215 13.47 0.95 -11.07
CA VAL A 215 14.46 1.06 -9.98
C VAL A 215 15.87 1.29 -10.53
N VAL A 216 16.28 0.54 -11.57
CA VAL A 216 17.60 0.69 -12.19
C VAL A 216 17.79 2.09 -12.77
N ASN A 217 16.78 2.62 -13.47
CA ASN A 217 16.85 3.97 -14.02
C ASN A 217 16.82 5.06 -12.95
N ALA A 218 16.10 4.85 -11.84
CA ALA A 218 16.05 5.81 -10.75
C ALA A 218 17.35 5.87 -9.92
N LEU A 219 18.11 4.78 -9.89
CA LEU A 219 19.33 4.66 -9.07
C LEU A 219 20.62 4.82 -9.86
N ALA A 220 20.61 4.52 -11.16
CA ALA A 220 21.74 4.78 -12.01
C ALA A 220 22.04 6.28 -11.96
N GLU A 221 23.28 6.63 -11.65
CA GLU A 221 23.74 8.02 -11.52
C GLU A 221 23.20 8.79 -10.30
N SER A 222 22.64 8.09 -9.31
CA SER A 222 22.23 8.69 -8.03
C SER A 222 23.00 8.09 -6.84
N PRO A 223 24.21 8.62 -6.52
CA PRO A 223 24.96 8.24 -5.32
C PRO A 223 24.13 8.29 -4.05
N TRP A 224 23.35 9.38 -3.92
CA TRP A 224 22.45 9.60 -2.80
C TRP A 224 21.42 8.49 -2.66
N GLY A 225 20.77 8.10 -3.77
CA GLY A 225 19.77 7.03 -3.80
C GLY A 225 20.36 5.66 -3.47
N VAL A 226 21.51 5.31 -4.10
CA VAL A 226 22.18 4.02 -3.88
C VAL A 226 22.63 3.89 -2.43
N PHE A 227 23.28 4.90 -1.87
CA PHE A 227 23.72 4.90 -0.46
C PHE A 227 22.52 4.75 0.49
N SER A 228 21.50 5.60 0.31
CA SER A 228 20.34 5.62 1.21
C SER A 228 19.62 4.27 1.22
N LEU A 229 19.45 3.65 0.05
CA LEU A 229 18.87 2.31 -0.06
C LEU A 229 19.77 1.22 0.52
N ALA A 230 21.07 1.27 0.26
CA ALA A 230 22.02 0.30 0.82
C ALA A 230 21.97 0.29 2.35
N MET A 231 21.85 1.46 2.98
CA MET A 231 21.73 1.59 4.44
C MET A 231 20.41 1.06 5.00
N THR A 232 19.35 0.91 4.20
CA THR A 232 18.11 0.28 4.70
C THR A 232 18.28 -1.21 5.03
N VAL A 233 19.23 -1.90 4.38
CA VAL A 233 19.50 -3.32 4.62
C VAL A 233 20.03 -3.60 6.03
N PRO A 234 21.14 -2.98 6.50
CA PRO A 234 21.60 -3.19 7.87
C PRO A 234 20.61 -2.68 8.91
N ILE A 235 19.88 -1.58 8.63
CA ILE A 235 18.83 -1.09 9.54
C ILE A 235 17.73 -2.16 9.66
N ALA A 236 17.26 -2.73 8.56
CA ALA A 236 16.24 -3.79 8.57
C ALA A 236 16.72 -5.05 9.31
N LEU A 237 17.95 -5.50 9.08
CA LEU A 237 18.53 -6.63 9.80
C LEU A 237 18.58 -6.36 11.31
N PHE A 238 19.00 -5.16 11.71
CA PHE A 238 18.98 -4.74 13.10
C PHE A 238 17.55 -4.77 13.66
N MET A 239 16.57 -4.20 12.95
CA MET A 239 15.18 -4.19 13.38
C MET A 239 14.60 -5.61 13.55
N GLY A 240 14.91 -6.51 12.62
CA GLY A 240 14.50 -7.92 12.67
C GLY A 240 15.08 -8.66 13.87
N VAL A 241 16.40 -8.53 14.10
CA VAL A 241 17.09 -9.10 15.27
C VAL A 241 16.59 -8.48 16.57
N TYR A 242 16.34 -7.17 16.59
CA TYR A 242 15.85 -6.46 17.76
C TYR A 242 14.49 -6.98 18.21
N LEU A 243 13.56 -7.13 17.28
CA LEU A 243 12.22 -7.66 17.55
C LEU A 243 12.21 -9.14 17.89
N ARG A 244 13.16 -9.93 17.38
CA ARG A 244 13.21 -11.37 17.62
C ARG A 244 13.91 -11.74 18.92
N TYR A 245 15.04 -11.09 19.23
CA TYR A 245 15.94 -11.54 20.30
C TYR A 245 16.22 -10.49 21.38
N LEU A 246 16.36 -9.21 21.02
CA LEU A 246 16.77 -8.19 22.01
C LEU A 246 15.60 -7.73 22.87
N ARG A 247 14.49 -7.31 22.24
CA ARG A 247 13.28 -6.85 22.93
C ARG A 247 12.01 -7.27 22.18
N PRO A 248 11.59 -8.54 22.34
CA PRO A 248 10.34 -9.04 21.77
C PRO A 248 9.13 -8.18 22.15
N GLY A 249 8.26 -7.91 21.18
CA GLY A 249 7.03 -7.14 21.37
C GLY A 249 7.19 -5.61 21.50
N LYS A 250 8.41 -5.06 21.58
CA LYS A 250 8.65 -3.61 21.67
C LYS A 250 8.68 -2.92 20.31
N VAL A 251 7.57 -3.05 19.55
CA VAL A 251 7.44 -2.51 18.19
C VAL A 251 7.67 -0.99 18.16
N ALA A 252 7.09 -0.23 19.09
CA ALA A 252 7.23 1.23 19.08
C ALA A 252 8.68 1.71 19.25
N GLU A 253 9.50 1.02 20.06
CA GLU A 253 10.91 1.37 20.25
C GLU A 253 11.70 1.19 18.96
N VAL A 254 11.57 0.02 18.33
CA VAL A 254 12.28 -0.27 17.07
C VAL A 254 11.76 0.58 15.90
N SER A 255 10.47 0.93 15.89
CA SER A 255 9.90 1.86 14.91
C SER A 255 10.56 3.22 14.99
N LEU A 256 10.72 3.75 16.22
CA LEU A 256 11.37 5.05 16.42
C LEU A 256 12.84 4.99 16.03
N ILE A 257 13.57 3.96 16.46
CA ILE A 257 15.00 3.79 16.11
C ILE A 257 15.16 3.66 14.60
N GLY A 258 14.37 2.78 13.96
CA GLY A 258 14.39 2.58 12.52
C GLY A 258 14.09 3.86 11.75
N PHE A 259 13.07 4.61 12.16
CA PHE A 259 12.73 5.91 11.56
C PHE A 259 13.87 6.92 11.68
N VAL A 260 14.46 7.07 12.87
CA VAL A 260 15.60 7.97 13.08
C VAL A 260 16.81 7.56 12.24
N LEU A 261 17.16 6.28 12.23
CA LEU A 261 18.27 5.76 11.42
C LEU A 261 18.03 5.94 9.92
N LEU A 262 16.78 5.82 9.46
CA LEU A 262 16.41 6.05 8.08
C LEU A 262 16.55 7.52 7.67
N LEU A 263 16.08 8.45 8.51
CA LEU A 263 16.28 9.88 8.27
C LEU A 263 17.77 10.24 8.27
N LEU A 264 18.54 9.69 9.21
CA LEU A 264 19.99 9.88 9.25
C LEU A 264 20.63 9.34 7.97
N ALA A 265 20.24 8.15 7.49
CA ALA A 265 20.77 7.57 6.26
C ALA A 265 20.48 8.44 5.03
N ILE A 266 19.29 9.03 4.94
CA ILE A 266 18.91 9.92 3.84
C ILE A 266 19.71 11.22 3.88
N ILE A 267 19.82 11.85 5.06
CA ILE A 267 20.56 13.09 5.24
C ILE A 267 22.05 12.86 4.98
N SER A 268 22.64 11.82 5.58
CA SER A 268 24.04 11.48 5.39
C SER A 268 24.33 11.03 3.96
N GLY A 269 23.35 10.47 3.27
CA GLY A 269 23.49 10.11 1.86
C GLY A 269 23.76 11.31 0.96
N GLY A 270 23.16 12.47 1.26
CA GLY A 270 23.49 13.72 0.56
C GLY A 270 24.93 14.14 0.83
N TRP A 271 25.35 14.12 2.09
CA TRP A 271 26.74 14.45 2.46
C TRP A 271 27.77 13.51 1.83
N VAL A 272 27.47 12.21 1.76
CA VAL A 272 28.34 11.21 1.12
C VAL A 272 28.40 11.44 -0.38
N ALA A 273 27.27 11.73 -1.03
CA ALA A 273 27.22 12.03 -2.47
C ALA A 273 28.10 13.24 -2.84
N ASP A 274 28.19 14.24 -1.96
CA ASP A 274 29.02 15.43 -2.18
C ASP A 274 30.53 15.18 -1.98
N THR A 275 30.93 14.01 -1.47
CA THR A 275 32.35 13.64 -1.34
C THR A 275 32.88 12.94 -2.58
N GLY A 276 34.13 13.21 -2.96
CA GLY A 276 34.74 12.59 -4.15
C GLY A 276 34.80 11.05 -4.12
N TRP A 277 34.94 10.45 -2.94
CA TRP A 277 34.90 8.99 -2.80
C TRP A 277 33.46 8.47 -2.89
N GLY A 278 32.50 9.13 -2.25
CA GLY A 278 31.11 8.71 -2.23
C GLY A 278 30.46 8.79 -3.61
N ASP A 279 30.71 9.87 -4.35
CA ASP A 279 30.30 9.96 -5.76
C ASP A 279 30.89 8.79 -6.58
N SER A 280 32.20 8.56 -6.49
CA SER A 280 32.85 7.50 -7.28
C SER A 280 32.39 6.08 -6.95
N TRP A 281 32.02 5.81 -5.69
CA TRP A 281 31.63 4.46 -5.24
C TRP A 281 30.15 4.17 -5.43
N PHE A 282 29.29 5.20 -5.33
CA PHE A 282 27.84 5.04 -5.39
C PHE A 282 27.23 5.46 -6.74
N THR A 283 27.99 6.12 -7.62
CA THR A 283 27.64 6.26 -9.04
C THR A 283 27.85 4.92 -9.75
N LEU A 284 26.83 4.06 -9.68
CA LEU A 284 26.87 2.73 -10.27
C LEU A 284 26.22 2.69 -11.65
N SER A 285 26.78 1.87 -12.55
CA SER A 285 26.18 1.62 -13.86
C SER A 285 24.84 0.87 -13.73
N LYS A 286 23.94 1.07 -14.70
CA LYS A 286 22.65 0.34 -14.78
C LYS A 286 22.83 -1.17 -14.71
N VAL A 287 23.84 -1.70 -15.38
CA VAL A 287 24.15 -3.15 -15.41
C VAL A 287 24.58 -3.64 -14.02
N THR A 288 25.43 -2.87 -13.33
CA THR A 288 25.85 -3.19 -11.96
C THR A 288 24.66 -3.22 -11.01
N ILE A 289 23.79 -2.20 -11.07
CA ILE A 289 22.60 -2.12 -10.22
C ILE A 289 21.65 -3.30 -10.50
N ALA A 290 21.45 -3.68 -11.76
CA ALA A 290 20.64 -4.84 -12.11
C ALA A 290 21.16 -6.14 -11.47
N TRP A 291 22.48 -6.39 -11.52
CA TRP A 291 23.08 -7.54 -10.87
C TRP A 291 22.97 -7.49 -9.34
N LEU A 292 23.16 -6.32 -8.73
CA LEU A 292 22.97 -6.14 -7.28
C LEU A 292 21.52 -6.39 -6.87
N LEU A 293 20.53 -5.95 -7.66
CA LEU A 293 19.11 -6.22 -7.41
C LEU A 293 18.79 -7.71 -7.49
N ILE A 294 19.35 -8.44 -8.47
CA ILE A 294 19.18 -9.89 -8.58
C ILE A 294 19.80 -10.59 -7.36
N GLY A 295 21.03 -10.23 -6.99
CA GLY A 295 21.71 -10.80 -5.82
C GLY A 295 20.97 -10.52 -4.51
N TYR A 296 20.50 -9.29 -4.33
CA TYR A 296 19.67 -8.89 -3.20
C TYR A 296 18.34 -9.66 -3.18
N GLY A 297 17.66 -9.77 -4.31
CA GLY A 297 16.40 -10.51 -4.44
C GLY A 297 16.56 -11.98 -4.05
N PHE A 298 17.65 -12.62 -4.50
CA PHE A 298 18.01 -13.98 -4.07
C PHE A 298 18.22 -14.05 -2.56
N ALA A 299 19.07 -13.20 -1.98
CA ALA A 299 19.32 -13.17 -0.55
C ALA A 299 18.01 -12.96 0.26
N ALA A 300 17.18 -12.01 -0.14
CA ALA A 300 15.90 -11.72 0.51
C ALA A 300 14.89 -12.89 0.42
N SER A 301 14.94 -13.69 -0.65
CA SER A 301 14.08 -14.88 -0.79
C SER A 301 14.52 -16.09 0.04
N VAL A 302 15.81 -16.19 0.38
CA VAL A 302 16.36 -17.33 1.11
C VAL A 302 16.31 -17.09 2.62
N LEU A 303 16.56 -15.84 3.04
CA LEU A 303 16.56 -15.45 4.44
C LEU A 303 15.14 -15.54 5.04
N PRO A 304 15.04 -15.80 6.36
CA PRO A 304 13.77 -15.77 7.06
C PRO A 304 13.04 -14.44 6.87
N VAL A 305 11.72 -14.50 6.69
CA VAL A 305 10.89 -13.32 6.38
C VAL A 305 10.98 -12.26 7.49
N TRP A 306 11.09 -12.70 8.75
CA TRP A 306 11.23 -11.82 9.90
C TRP A 306 12.60 -11.12 10.01
N LEU A 307 13.63 -11.62 9.32
CA LEU A 307 14.99 -11.10 9.46
C LEU A 307 15.25 -9.92 8.52
N LEU A 308 14.80 -10.03 7.27
CA LEU A 308 15.06 -9.00 6.25
C LEU A 308 13.78 -8.45 5.64
N LEU A 309 12.96 -9.31 5.02
CA LEU A 309 11.84 -8.86 4.17
C LEU A 309 10.82 -8.00 4.96
N ALA A 310 10.25 -8.53 6.04
CA ALA A 310 9.23 -7.82 6.80
C ALA A 310 9.75 -6.56 7.52
N PRO A 311 10.92 -6.58 8.22
CA PRO A 311 11.46 -5.36 8.82
C PRO A 311 11.81 -4.28 7.80
N ARG A 312 12.36 -4.67 6.64
CA ARG A 312 12.71 -3.75 5.55
C ARG A 312 11.48 -3.11 4.95
N ASP A 313 10.44 -3.90 4.69
CA ASP A 313 9.18 -3.40 4.12
C ASP A 313 8.43 -2.52 5.14
N TYR A 314 8.47 -2.89 6.43
CA TYR A 314 7.99 -2.03 7.51
C TYR A 314 8.75 -0.70 7.59
N LEU A 315 10.09 -0.71 7.47
CA LEU A 315 10.91 0.49 7.43
C LEU A 315 10.55 1.40 6.25
N SER A 316 10.40 0.82 5.05
CA SER A 316 10.03 1.54 3.83
C SER A 316 8.66 2.21 3.93
N THR A 317 7.75 1.65 4.72
CA THR A 317 6.41 2.23 4.96
C THR A 317 6.49 3.62 5.56
N PHE A 318 7.44 3.90 6.46
CA PHE A 318 7.60 5.23 7.04
C PHE A 318 7.93 6.28 5.98
N MET A 319 8.80 5.94 5.02
CA MET A 319 9.12 6.83 3.91
C MET A 319 7.93 7.03 2.99
N LYS A 320 7.27 5.94 2.60
CA LYS A 320 6.15 6.01 1.66
C LYS A 320 4.97 6.79 2.24
N ILE A 321 4.46 6.39 3.41
CA ILE A 321 3.33 7.08 4.05
C ILE A 321 3.73 8.48 4.51
N GLY A 322 4.93 8.64 5.10
CA GLY A 322 5.41 9.94 5.59
C GLY A 322 5.56 10.97 4.47
N THR A 323 6.20 10.59 3.35
CA THR A 323 6.36 11.49 2.19
C THR A 323 5.01 11.87 1.59
N ILE A 324 4.10 10.90 1.46
CA ILE A 324 2.76 11.14 0.90
C ILE A 324 1.90 12.00 1.82
N ALA A 325 2.01 11.83 3.14
CA ALA A 325 1.36 12.70 4.11
C ALA A 325 1.92 14.13 4.04
N LEU A 326 3.24 14.30 3.95
CA LEU A 326 3.87 15.62 3.78
C LEU A 326 3.44 16.29 2.47
N LEU A 327 3.36 15.53 1.38
CA LEU A 327 2.88 16.04 0.09
C LEU A 327 1.41 16.47 0.18
N ALA A 328 0.55 15.68 0.83
CA ALA A 328 -0.84 16.05 1.05
C ALA A 328 -0.96 17.35 1.86
N VAL A 329 -0.19 17.50 2.95
CA VAL A 329 -0.16 18.75 3.72
C VAL A 329 0.37 19.91 2.85
N GLY A 330 1.41 19.68 2.06
CA GLY A 330 1.95 20.65 1.10
C GLY A 330 0.89 21.14 0.12
N ILE A 331 0.06 20.24 -0.42
CA ILE A 331 -1.07 20.57 -1.29
C ILE A 331 -2.12 21.41 -0.55
N LEU A 332 -2.45 21.09 0.71
CA LEU A 332 -3.42 21.85 1.50
C LEU A 332 -2.95 23.28 1.81
N VAL A 333 -1.63 23.48 1.94
CA VAL A 333 -1.01 24.79 2.20
C VAL A 333 -0.84 25.59 0.90
N ALA A 334 -0.24 24.99 -0.13
CA ALA A 334 0.05 25.66 -1.39
C ALA A 334 -1.20 25.86 -2.26
N ARG A 335 -2.19 24.99 -2.11
CA ARG A 335 -3.47 24.98 -2.84
C ARG A 335 -3.32 25.14 -4.36
N PRO A 336 -2.45 24.34 -5.02
CA PRO A 336 -2.21 24.51 -6.44
C PRO A 336 -3.46 24.19 -7.25
N ASP A 337 -3.59 24.91 -8.35
CA ASP A 337 -4.65 24.76 -9.33
C ASP A 337 -4.32 23.63 -10.31
N MET A 338 -5.32 22.80 -10.60
CA MET A 338 -5.21 21.75 -11.61
C MET A 338 -5.18 22.39 -13.00
N GLN A 339 -4.03 22.32 -13.67
CA GLN A 339 -3.81 22.89 -15.01
C GLN A 339 -4.31 21.96 -16.11
N MET A 340 -4.29 20.64 -15.86
CA MET A 340 -4.85 19.68 -16.79
C MET A 340 -6.39 19.83 -16.84
N PRO A 341 -7.02 19.82 -18.03
CA PRO A 341 -8.48 19.81 -18.14
C PRO A 341 -9.12 18.59 -17.48
N ALA A 342 -10.41 18.71 -17.13
CA ALA A 342 -11.19 17.59 -16.58
C ALA A 342 -11.15 16.36 -17.49
N VAL A 343 -11.33 16.57 -18.78
CA VAL A 343 -11.21 15.57 -19.84
C VAL A 343 -10.48 16.25 -21.00
N THR A 344 -9.46 15.61 -21.54
CA THR A 344 -8.69 16.13 -22.69
C THR A 344 -9.23 15.56 -24.00
N PRO A 345 -8.87 16.17 -25.16
CA PRO A 345 -9.18 15.57 -26.46
C PRO A 345 -8.63 14.15 -26.63
N PHE A 346 -7.50 13.83 -25.99
CA PHE A 346 -6.87 12.51 -26.04
C PHE A 346 -7.73 11.41 -25.41
N ALA A 347 -8.56 11.74 -24.42
CA ALA A 347 -9.51 10.79 -23.84
C ALA A 347 -10.55 10.31 -24.85
N HIS A 348 -10.91 11.16 -25.82
CA HIS A 348 -11.88 10.87 -26.86
C HIS A 348 -11.24 10.28 -28.12
N ALA A 349 -10.13 10.87 -28.58
CA ALA A 349 -9.46 10.48 -29.81
C ALA A 349 -8.59 9.22 -29.64
N GLY A 350 -8.12 8.93 -28.43
CA GLY A 350 -7.32 7.76 -28.11
C GLY A 350 -5.91 7.75 -28.73
N ASN A 351 -5.42 8.90 -29.18
CA ASN A 351 -4.11 9.08 -29.81
C ASN A 351 -3.17 9.92 -28.92
N GLY A 352 -3.23 9.70 -27.60
CA GLY A 352 -2.40 10.39 -26.63
C GLY A 352 -0.90 10.11 -26.83
N PRO A 353 -0.02 11.10 -26.60
CA PRO A 353 1.42 10.95 -26.83
C PRO A 353 2.10 10.03 -25.81
N ALA A 354 1.64 9.98 -24.55
CA ALA A 354 2.23 9.11 -23.53
C ALA A 354 1.87 7.63 -23.76
N PHE A 355 0.66 7.38 -24.25
CA PHE A 355 0.26 6.08 -24.80
C PHE A 355 -0.97 6.22 -25.71
N ALA A 356 -1.03 5.40 -26.76
CA ALA A 356 -2.19 5.29 -27.62
C ALA A 356 -3.24 4.33 -27.01
N GLY A 357 -4.51 4.73 -27.04
CA GLY A 357 -5.63 3.94 -26.55
C GLY A 357 -6.84 4.79 -26.16
N SER A 358 -8.04 4.26 -26.37
CA SER A 358 -9.30 4.84 -25.90
C SER A 358 -9.40 4.80 -24.37
N LEU A 359 -10.24 5.67 -23.78
CA LEU A 359 -10.46 5.72 -22.33
C LEU A 359 -10.79 4.34 -21.74
N PHE A 360 -11.70 3.59 -22.36
CA PHE A 360 -11.88 2.16 -22.07
C PHE A 360 -11.27 1.31 -23.19
N PRO A 361 -10.48 0.27 -22.89
CA PRO A 361 -10.10 -0.21 -21.55
C PRO A 361 -8.81 0.41 -20.99
N PHE A 362 -8.10 1.25 -21.76
CA PHE A 362 -6.71 1.59 -21.47
C PHE A 362 -6.53 2.38 -20.18
N LEU A 363 -7.42 3.30 -19.81
CA LEU A 363 -7.33 4.00 -18.53
C LEU A 363 -7.32 3.02 -17.35
N PHE A 364 -8.17 1.99 -17.39
CA PHE A 364 -8.33 0.99 -16.33
C PHE A 364 -7.12 0.07 -16.23
N ILE A 365 -6.47 -0.22 -17.36
CA ILE A 365 -5.24 -1.01 -17.42
C ILE A 365 -4.04 -0.18 -16.98
N THR A 366 -3.95 1.08 -17.44
CA THR A 366 -2.85 1.99 -17.11
C THR A 366 -2.84 2.35 -15.63
N ILE A 367 -4.00 2.63 -15.06
CA ILE A 367 -4.19 2.83 -13.61
C ILE A 367 -4.69 1.52 -12.99
N ALA A 368 -3.94 0.43 -13.15
CA ALA A 368 -4.22 -0.81 -12.43
C ALA A 368 -3.83 -0.65 -10.94
N CYS A 369 -2.56 -0.42 -10.66
CA CYS A 369 -2.10 -0.20 -9.28
C CYS A 369 -2.65 1.13 -8.72
N GLY A 370 -3.14 1.10 -7.48
CA GLY A 370 -3.92 2.19 -6.88
C GLY A 370 -5.44 2.14 -7.08
N ALA A 371 -5.96 1.33 -8.01
CA ALA A 371 -7.40 1.12 -8.21
C ALA A 371 -7.79 -0.37 -8.14
N LEU A 372 -7.13 -1.23 -8.91
CA LEU A 372 -7.33 -2.68 -8.97
C LEU A 372 -6.07 -3.36 -9.52
N SER A 373 -5.34 -4.10 -8.68
CA SER A 373 -4.10 -4.76 -9.10
C SER A 373 -4.11 -6.27 -8.92
N GLY A 374 -3.71 -7.00 -9.96
CA GLY A 374 -3.48 -8.45 -9.90
C GLY A 374 -2.24 -8.83 -9.07
N PHE A 375 -1.24 -7.94 -8.97
CA PHE A 375 -0.03 -8.19 -8.17
C PHE A 375 -0.36 -8.29 -6.68
N HIS A 376 -1.30 -7.48 -6.20
CA HIS A 376 -1.71 -7.50 -4.79
C HIS A 376 -2.28 -8.84 -4.38
N ALA A 377 -3.06 -9.49 -5.26
CA ALA A 377 -3.55 -10.84 -4.99
C ALA A 377 -2.42 -11.84 -4.78
N LEU A 378 -1.24 -11.63 -5.37
CA LEU A 378 -0.07 -12.49 -5.16
C LEU A 378 0.59 -12.23 -3.80
N ILE A 379 0.62 -10.99 -3.34
CA ILE A 379 1.08 -10.63 -1.98
C ILE A 379 0.09 -11.09 -0.90
N SER A 380 -1.20 -10.88 -1.13
CA SER A 380 -2.31 -11.29 -0.26
C SER A 380 -2.52 -12.79 -0.20
N SER A 381 -2.14 -13.54 -1.24
CA SER A 381 -2.16 -15.01 -1.20
C SER A 381 -0.80 -15.65 -0.89
N GLY A 382 0.27 -14.85 -0.84
CA GLY A 382 1.65 -15.34 -0.77
C GLY A 382 2.28 -15.18 0.59
N THR A 383 2.74 -13.97 0.91
CA THR A 383 3.55 -13.69 2.11
C THR A 383 2.68 -13.28 3.29
N THR A 384 1.82 -12.29 3.10
CA THR A 384 0.91 -11.73 4.12
C THR A 384 0.11 -12.75 4.93
N PRO A 385 -0.57 -13.75 4.33
CA PRO A 385 -1.41 -14.68 5.10
C PRO A 385 -0.59 -15.61 6.01
N LYS A 386 0.71 -15.76 5.75
CA LYS A 386 1.64 -16.57 6.56
C LYS A 386 2.18 -15.83 7.78
N LEU A 387 1.90 -14.53 7.89
CA LEU A 387 2.36 -13.66 8.95
C LEU A 387 1.23 -13.11 9.82
N LEU A 388 -0.02 -13.35 9.41
CA LEU A 388 -1.23 -12.82 10.04
C LEU A 388 -1.46 -13.42 11.42
N GLU A 389 -1.57 -12.59 12.46
CA GLU A 389 -1.81 -13.05 13.83
C GLU A 389 -3.29 -13.33 14.11
N LYS A 390 -4.20 -12.47 13.63
CA LYS A 390 -5.65 -12.62 13.82
C LYS A 390 -6.44 -12.39 12.54
N GLU A 391 -7.54 -13.12 12.35
CA GLU A 391 -8.37 -13.00 11.16
C GLU A 391 -9.00 -11.60 11.03
N SER A 392 -9.39 -10.99 12.15
CA SER A 392 -9.95 -9.62 12.15
C SER A 392 -8.98 -8.56 11.61
N GLN A 393 -7.66 -8.85 11.62
CA GLN A 393 -6.64 -7.94 11.09
C GLN A 393 -6.66 -7.86 9.56
N THR A 394 -7.25 -8.84 8.87
CA THR A 394 -7.31 -8.88 7.39
C THR A 394 -8.00 -7.66 6.79
N ARG A 395 -9.00 -7.07 7.47
CA ARG A 395 -9.64 -5.83 7.03
C ARG A 395 -8.69 -4.63 7.09
N MET A 396 -7.90 -4.52 8.14
CA MET A 396 -6.91 -3.44 8.28
C MET A 396 -5.78 -3.60 7.27
N ILE A 397 -5.27 -4.81 7.11
CA ILE A 397 -4.09 -5.10 6.29
C ILE A 397 -4.44 -5.04 4.80
N GLY A 398 -5.43 -5.83 4.34
CA GLY A 398 -5.80 -5.86 2.91
C GLY A 398 -6.59 -4.61 2.51
N TYR A 399 -7.84 -4.48 2.99
CA TYR A 399 -8.70 -3.35 2.58
C TYR A 399 -8.07 -1.99 2.91
N GLY A 400 -7.55 -1.83 4.13
CA GLY A 400 -6.89 -0.59 4.56
C GLY A 400 -5.57 -0.31 3.84
N GLY A 401 -4.76 -1.34 3.57
CA GLY A 401 -3.51 -1.21 2.80
C GLY A 401 -3.80 -0.70 1.39
N MET A 402 -4.79 -1.28 0.71
CA MET A 402 -5.17 -0.90 -0.64
C MET A 402 -5.77 0.52 -0.72
N LEU A 403 -6.57 0.95 0.26
CA LEU A 403 -7.00 2.36 0.34
C LEU A 403 -5.80 3.32 0.50
N THR A 404 -4.79 2.92 1.29
CA THR A 404 -3.59 3.73 1.50
C THR A 404 -2.78 3.85 0.21
N GLU A 405 -2.64 2.77 -0.55
CA GLU A 405 -2.00 2.81 -1.88
C GLU A 405 -2.78 3.68 -2.86
N SER A 406 -4.11 3.59 -2.86
CA SER A 406 -4.94 4.45 -3.71
C SER A 406 -4.74 5.94 -3.40
N PHE A 407 -4.53 6.30 -2.14
CA PHE A 407 -4.18 7.67 -1.78
C PHE A 407 -2.83 8.11 -2.39
N VAL A 408 -1.85 7.20 -2.49
CA VAL A 408 -0.59 7.46 -3.22
C VAL A 408 -0.88 7.76 -4.69
N ALA A 409 -1.77 6.99 -5.32
CA ALA A 409 -2.18 7.20 -6.70
C ALA A 409 -2.91 8.54 -6.93
N VAL A 410 -3.75 8.96 -5.99
CA VAL A 410 -4.37 10.30 -6.03
C VAL A 410 -3.31 11.39 -5.97
N MET A 411 -2.31 11.27 -5.09
CA MET A 411 -1.23 12.27 -5.02
C MET A 411 -0.40 12.32 -6.31
N ALA A 412 -0.12 11.17 -6.92
CA ALA A 412 0.60 11.09 -8.20
C ALA A 412 -0.18 11.77 -9.33
N LEU A 413 -1.49 11.52 -9.41
CA LEU A 413 -2.37 12.17 -10.38
C LEU A 413 -2.39 13.69 -10.18
N ILE A 414 -2.57 14.15 -8.94
CA ILE A 414 -2.54 15.58 -8.62
C ILE A 414 -1.21 16.19 -9.08
N THR A 415 -0.09 15.55 -8.74
CA THR A 415 1.26 16.05 -9.08
C THR A 415 1.45 16.18 -10.59
N ALA A 416 0.93 15.24 -11.39
CA ALA A 416 0.96 15.35 -12.85
C ALA A 416 0.05 16.47 -13.38
N CYS A 417 -1.14 16.62 -12.81
CA CYS A 417 -2.15 17.55 -13.31
C CYS A 417 -1.96 19.01 -12.87
N ILE A 418 -1.11 19.29 -11.87
CA ILE A 418 -0.72 20.67 -11.50
C ILE A 418 0.40 21.22 -12.40
N LEU A 419 1.09 20.37 -13.15
CA LEU A 419 2.11 20.82 -14.10
C LEU A 419 1.46 21.50 -15.30
N ASP A 420 2.17 22.46 -15.90
CA ASP A 420 1.79 22.98 -17.20
C ASP A 420 1.66 21.81 -18.20
N PRO A 421 0.56 21.72 -18.98
CA PRO A 421 0.35 20.62 -19.89
C PRO A 421 1.49 20.43 -20.91
N HIS A 422 2.12 21.50 -21.40
CA HIS A 422 3.23 21.39 -22.33
C HIS A 422 4.45 20.77 -21.66
N LEU A 423 4.75 21.17 -20.42
CA LEU A 423 5.82 20.58 -19.64
C LEU A 423 5.55 19.10 -19.36
N TYR A 424 4.33 18.76 -18.96
CA TYR A 424 3.92 17.37 -18.76
C TYR A 424 4.16 16.51 -20.00
N PHE A 425 3.75 16.97 -21.19
CA PHE A 425 3.94 16.25 -22.45
C PHE A 425 5.38 16.29 -23.00
N ALA A 426 6.22 17.23 -22.56
CA ALA A 426 7.63 17.22 -22.91
C ALA A 426 8.44 16.21 -22.08
N MET A 427 7.99 15.94 -20.85
CA MET A 427 8.65 15.01 -19.92
C MET A 427 8.27 13.54 -20.13
N ASN A 428 7.07 13.27 -20.67
CA ASN A 428 6.51 11.94 -20.87
C ASN A 428 6.30 11.68 -22.36
#